data_AF-A0A445ESD4-F1
#
_entry.id   AF-A0A445ESD4-F1
#
_cell.length_a   1.000
_cell.length_b   1.000
_cell.length_c   1.000
_cell.angle_alpha   90.00
_cell.angle_beta   90.00
_cell.angle_gamma   90.00
#
_symmetry.space_group_name_H-M   'P 1'
#
loop_
_entity.id
_entity.type
_entity.pdbx_description
1 polymer ?
#
loop_
_entity_poly.entity_id
_entity_poly.type
_entity_poly.pdbx_seq_one_letter_code
_entity_poly.pdbx_strand_id
1 'polypeptide(L)'
;MGYFAGANILMEYVFSNAAVARSFTEYLSFAFGQNDPNVWRVEVHGMPKNYNMLDFPAISDNASYSIAFLKIGWNWASNIVGAGASLGIVASLLVAMLGQARYLCVIGRARLVPSWLAKVHPSTGTPLNATLFLGLCTASIALFTELDIIIELVSIGTLMVFYLVANALIYRRYSITQNTHNAPPLYTLLFLFLLSLSSLCFSLSWKFNQQWWGLLLFGALFITITAFFQLVVVMHYNSNKVVITLTQQDPPHWLVPFMPWSPALSIFLNVFLMTTLKLLSFQRFAIWSCFITLFYVLYGVHSTYQAEEIEMMTIVNNNNNNPSSAESNLQAKVEIQVH
;
A
#
# COMPACT_ATOMS: atom_id res chain seq x y z
N MET A 1 -7.34 3.24 10.77
CA MET A 1 -7.01 2.43 9.58
C MET A 1 -6.66 3.26 8.35
N GLY A 2 -7.47 4.23 7.94
CA GLY A 2 -7.23 5.02 6.71
C GLY A 2 -5.87 5.71 6.64
N TYR A 3 -5.42 6.35 7.73
CA TYR A 3 -4.10 6.99 7.79
C TYR A 3 -2.96 5.99 7.56
N PHE A 4 -2.96 4.86 8.26
CA PHE A 4 -1.93 3.83 8.16
C PHE A 4 -1.87 3.22 6.75
N ALA A 5 -3.02 2.90 6.17
CA ALA A 5 -3.08 2.40 4.80
C ALA A 5 -2.51 3.44 3.83
N GLY A 6 -2.88 4.71 3.99
CA GLY A 6 -2.41 5.78 3.11
C GLY A 6 -0.92 6.10 3.24
N ALA A 7 -0.41 6.21 4.46
CA ALA A 7 1.02 6.40 4.70
C ALA A 7 1.85 5.22 4.18
N ASN A 8 1.34 3.99 4.35
CA ASN A 8 1.99 2.80 3.80
C ASN A 8 2.01 2.80 2.27
N ILE A 9 0.91 3.18 1.61
CA ILE A 9 0.86 3.34 0.14
C ILE A 9 1.89 4.36 -0.34
N LEU A 10 2.00 5.52 0.32
CA LEU A 10 2.99 6.53 -0.06
C LEU A 10 4.43 6.02 0.06
N MET A 11 4.72 5.26 1.12
CA MET A 11 6.03 4.65 1.31
C MET A 11 6.31 3.54 0.30
N GLU A 12 5.31 2.74 -0.02
CA GLU A 12 5.39 1.71 -1.05
C GLU A 12 5.75 2.32 -2.41
N TYR A 13 5.17 3.48 -2.76
CA TYR A 13 5.60 4.23 -3.95
C TYR A 13 7.07 4.64 -3.88
N VAL A 14 7.54 5.17 -2.75
CA VAL A 14 8.93 5.59 -2.58
C VAL A 14 9.89 4.41 -2.71
N PHE A 15 9.60 3.29 -2.06
CA PHE A 15 10.41 2.07 -2.12
C PHE A 15 10.35 1.41 -3.50
N SER A 16 9.17 1.32 -4.11
CA SER A 16 8.98 0.75 -5.45
C SER A 16 9.77 1.56 -6.49
N ASN A 17 9.68 2.90 -6.44
CA ASN A 17 10.46 3.76 -7.31
C ASN A 17 11.97 3.62 -7.07
N ALA A 18 12.40 3.43 -5.82
CA ALA A 18 13.81 3.20 -5.51
C ALA A 18 14.30 1.85 -6.07
N ALA A 19 13.50 0.80 -6.00
CA ALA A 19 13.81 -0.51 -6.59
C ALA A 19 13.89 -0.43 -8.13
N VAL A 20 12.92 0.24 -8.76
CA VAL A 20 12.89 0.39 -10.22
C VAL A 20 14.07 1.25 -10.71
N ALA A 21 14.40 2.33 -9.99
CA ALA A 21 15.56 3.17 -10.29
C ALA A 21 16.89 2.41 -10.18
N ARG A 22 16.99 1.47 -9.24
CA ARG A 22 18.16 0.57 -9.11
C ARG A 22 18.34 -0.33 -10.33
N SER A 23 17.26 -0.90 -10.84
CA SER A 23 17.33 -1.76 -12.04
C SER A 23 17.65 -0.99 -13.32
N PHE A 24 17.49 0.34 -13.34
CA PHE A 24 17.73 1.17 -14.53
C PHE A 24 19.16 1.00 -15.07
N THR A 25 20.16 1.10 -14.20
CA THR A 25 21.57 1.11 -14.62
C THR A 25 22.00 -0.22 -15.23
N GLU A 26 21.45 -1.33 -14.74
CA GLU A 26 21.69 -2.67 -15.30
C GLU A 26 21.16 -2.77 -16.74
N TYR A 27 19.93 -2.33 -17.00
CA TYR A 27 19.39 -2.37 -18.37
C TYR A 27 20.06 -1.35 -19.30
N LEU A 28 20.53 -0.23 -18.75
CA LEU A 28 21.21 0.80 -19.51
C LEU A 28 22.59 0.32 -20.00
N SER A 29 23.35 -0.45 -19.22
CA SER A 29 24.65 -0.97 -19.67
C SER A 29 24.50 -1.90 -20.88
N PHE A 30 23.46 -2.75 -20.90
CA PHE A 30 23.13 -3.58 -22.06
C PHE A 30 22.68 -2.76 -23.26
N ALA A 31 21.94 -1.66 -23.07
CA ALA A 31 21.53 -0.79 -24.17
C ALA A 31 22.74 -0.20 -24.94
N PHE A 32 23.84 0.10 -24.23
CA PHE A 32 25.09 0.60 -24.82
C PHE A 32 26.04 -0.50 -25.31
N GLY A 33 25.66 -1.78 -25.22
CA GLY A 33 26.47 -2.91 -25.69
C GLY A 33 27.73 -3.17 -24.86
N GLN A 34 27.78 -2.67 -23.62
CA GLN A 34 28.84 -2.98 -22.67
C GLN A 34 28.44 -4.25 -21.89
N ASN A 35 29.14 -5.35 -22.18
CA ASN A 35 28.83 -6.69 -21.68
C ASN A 35 29.50 -7.01 -20.33
N ASP A 36 30.34 -6.12 -19.82
CA ASP A 36 31.08 -6.33 -18.57
C ASP A 36 30.30 -5.78 -17.36
N PRO A 37 29.94 -6.62 -16.38
CA PRO A 37 29.23 -6.20 -15.17
C PRO A 37 30.09 -5.30 -14.24
N ASN A 38 31.34 -5.01 -14.58
CA ASN A 38 32.25 -4.21 -13.74
C ASN A 38 32.51 -2.79 -14.27
N VAL A 39 31.89 -2.37 -15.39
CA VAL A 39 32.28 -1.13 -16.11
C VAL A 39 32.00 0.16 -15.29
N TRP A 40 30.98 0.15 -14.44
CA TRP A 40 30.54 1.34 -13.68
C TRP A 40 30.92 1.29 -12.19
N ARG A 41 31.80 0.37 -11.80
CA ARG A 41 32.23 0.13 -10.42
C ARG A 41 33.44 1.00 -10.09
N VAL A 42 33.31 1.87 -9.08
CA VAL A 42 34.42 2.75 -8.66
C VAL A 42 35.23 2.04 -7.57
N GLU A 43 36.53 1.91 -7.78
CA GLU A 43 37.43 1.31 -6.81
C GLU A 43 37.78 2.35 -5.73
N VAL A 44 37.39 2.11 -4.47
CA VAL A 44 37.72 2.99 -3.35
C VAL A 44 38.98 2.49 -2.67
N HIS A 45 40.07 3.23 -2.84
CA HIS A 45 41.35 2.95 -2.23
C HIS A 45 41.28 3.19 -0.71
N GLY A 46 41.05 2.14 0.07
CA GLY A 46 40.97 2.21 1.54
C GLY A 46 40.31 1.02 2.22
N MET A 47 39.61 0.15 1.48
CA MET A 47 39.00 -1.07 2.02
C MET A 47 39.93 -2.31 1.84
N PRO A 48 39.62 -3.46 2.45
CA PRO A 48 40.31 -4.73 2.20
C PRO A 48 40.09 -5.26 0.78
N LYS A 49 41.09 -5.89 0.16
CA LYS A 49 40.93 -6.59 -1.16
C LYS A 49 39.71 -7.51 -1.10
N ASN A 50 38.79 -7.35 -2.07
CA ASN A 50 37.41 -7.89 -2.18
C ASN A 50 36.26 -7.02 -1.62
N TYR A 51 36.54 -5.92 -0.93
CA TYR A 51 35.54 -4.90 -0.52
C TYR A 51 35.78 -3.53 -1.16
N ASN A 52 36.81 -3.39 -1.98
CA ASN A 52 37.24 -2.11 -2.59
C ASN A 52 36.39 -1.70 -3.78
N MET A 53 35.51 -2.59 -4.21
CA MET A 53 34.67 -2.46 -5.37
C MET A 53 33.29 -1.99 -4.90
N LEU A 54 33.09 -0.68 -4.83
CA LEU A 54 31.79 -0.11 -4.50
C LEU A 54 30.94 -0.08 -5.77
N ASP A 55 29.93 -0.95 -5.79
CA ASP A 55 28.84 -0.93 -6.75
C ASP A 55 27.95 0.29 -6.50
N PHE A 56 28.39 1.45 -6.98
CA PHE A 56 27.52 2.63 -7.01
C PHE A 56 26.23 2.38 -7.83
N PRO A 57 26.20 1.39 -8.75
CA PRO A 57 24.97 0.79 -9.25
C PRO A 57 24.93 -0.73 -9.02
N ALA A 58 24.09 -1.19 -8.09
CA ALA A 58 23.88 -2.61 -7.82
C ALA A 58 23.45 -3.35 -9.10
N ILE A 59 24.36 -4.12 -9.70
CA ILE A 59 24.03 -5.11 -10.73
C ILE A 59 23.56 -6.35 -9.98
N SER A 60 22.33 -6.77 -10.24
CA SER A 60 21.81 -7.98 -9.61
C SER A 60 22.46 -9.21 -10.25
N ASP A 61 22.97 -10.13 -9.43
CA ASP A 61 23.43 -11.45 -9.91
C ASP A 61 22.25 -12.30 -10.45
N ASN A 62 21.01 -11.85 -10.24
CA ASN A 62 19.78 -12.48 -10.69
C ASN A 62 19.43 -12.09 -12.13
N ALA A 63 20.10 -12.76 -13.08
CA ALA A 63 19.75 -12.93 -14.49
C ALA A 63 18.62 -12.04 -15.04
N SER A 64 18.92 -10.78 -15.37
CA SER A 64 18.02 -9.99 -16.23
C SER A 64 17.80 -10.69 -17.56
N TYR A 65 16.64 -10.46 -18.17
CA TYR A 65 16.31 -11.03 -19.48
C TYR A 65 17.39 -10.70 -20.54
N SER A 66 18.03 -9.54 -20.43
CA SER A 66 19.17 -9.13 -21.28
C SER A 66 20.38 -10.05 -21.14
N ILE A 67 20.70 -10.53 -19.92
CA ILE A 67 21.78 -11.49 -19.67
C ILE A 67 21.47 -12.86 -20.28
N ALA A 68 20.20 -13.27 -20.29
CA ALA A 68 19.81 -14.55 -20.88
C ALA A 68 20.14 -14.61 -22.39
N PHE A 69 19.93 -13.52 -23.13
CA PHE A 69 20.31 -13.44 -24.55
C PHE A 69 21.81 -13.40 -24.77
N LEU A 70 22.58 -12.78 -23.87
CA LEU A 70 24.05 -12.81 -23.92
C LEU A 70 24.61 -14.22 -23.72
N LYS A 71 24.03 -15.00 -22.78
CA LYS A 71 24.44 -16.40 -22.56
C LYS A 71 24.25 -17.29 -23.79
N ILE A 72 23.32 -16.93 -24.68
CA ILE A 72 23.02 -17.64 -25.94
C ILE A 72 23.87 -17.09 -27.11
N GLY A 73 24.60 -15.97 -26.91
CA GLY A 73 25.42 -15.30 -27.92
C GLY A 73 24.66 -14.29 -28.81
N TRP A 74 23.41 -13.94 -28.46
CA TRP A 74 22.58 -13.00 -29.22
C TRP A 74 22.73 -11.56 -28.69
N ASN A 75 23.90 -10.95 -28.94
CA ASN A 75 24.22 -9.59 -28.48
C ASN A 75 23.23 -8.52 -28.97
N TRP A 76 22.78 -8.62 -30.22
CA TRP A 76 21.81 -7.67 -30.80
C TRP A 76 20.48 -7.67 -30.03
N ALA A 77 20.01 -8.85 -29.60
CA ALA A 77 18.77 -9.02 -28.88
C ALA A 77 18.92 -8.48 -27.44
N SER A 78 20.05 -8.73 -26.79
CA SER A 78 20.35 -8.17 -25.47
C SER A 78 20.32 -6.64 -25.47
N ASN A 79 20.93 -6.00 -26.48
CA ASN A 79 20.96 -4.54 -26.59
C ASN A 79 19.56 -3.95 -26.82
N ILE A 80 18.74 -4.57 -27.67
CA ILE A 80 17.35 -4.13 -27.89
C ILE A 80 16.52 -4.27 -26.62
N VAL A 81 16.63 -5.41 -25.92
CA VAL A 81 15.90 -5.65 -24.67
C VAL A 81 16.36 -4.68 -23.58
N GLY A 82 17.67 -4.41 -23.47
CA GLY A 82 18.22 -3.39 -22.57
C GLY A 82 17.70 -1.98 -22.86
N ALA A 83 17.67 -1.58 -24.13
CA ALA A 83 17.12 -0.28 -24.55
C ALA A 83 15.62 -0.17 -24.25
N GLY A 84 14.84 -1.22 -24.53
CA GLY A 84 13.41 -1.25 -24.23
C GLY A 84 13.12 -1.20 -22.73
N ALA A 85 13.85 -2.00 -21.94
CA ALA A 85 13.70 -2.05 -20.49
C ALA A 85 14.10 -0.73 -19.83
N SER A 86 15.21 -0.11 -20.23
CA SER A 86 15.63 1.19 -19.71
C SER A 86 14.62 2.31 -20.02
N LEU A 87 14.09 2.37 -21.24
CA LEU A 87 13.00 3.30 -21.58
C LEU A 87 11.73 3.04 -20.77
N GLY A 88 11.35 1.77 -20.60
CA GLY A 88 10.19 1.38 -19.78
C GLY A 88 10.36 1.74 -18.31
N ILE A 89 11.58 1.62 -17.77
CA ILE A 89 11.92 2.03 -16.40
C ILE A 89 11.78 3.55 -16.24
N VAL A 90 12.34 4.35 -17.15
CA VAL A 90 12.21 5.82 -17.10
C VAL A 90 10.74 6.24 -17.18
N ALA A 91 9.97 5.63 -18.09
CA ALA A 91 8.55 5.92 -18.24
C ALA A 91 7.74 5.55 -16.97
N SER A 92 7.98 4.38 -16.39
CA SER A 92 7.28 3.94 -15.17
C SER A 92 7.64 4.80 -13.96
N LEU A 93 8.91 5.19 -13.80
CA LEU A 93 9.34 6.12 -12.76
C LEU A 93 8.66 7.48 -12.88
N LEU A 94 8.58 8.04 -14.10
CA LEU A 94 7.90 9.33 -14.32
C LEU A 94 6.41 9.26 -13.94
N VAL A 95 5.70 8.21 -14.36
CA VAL A 95 4.28 8.03 -14.04
C VAL A 95 4.09 7.88 -12.52
N ALA A 96 4.92 7.05 -11.88
CA ALA A 96 4.83 6.84 -10.43
C ALA A 96 5.16 8.10 -9.63
N MET A 97 6.16 8.88 -10.06
CA MET A 97 6.52 10.17 -9.45
C MET A 97 5.37 11.18 -9.50
N LEU A 98 4.63 11.23 -10.60
CA LEU A 98 3.45 12.11 -10.74
C LEU A 98 2.30 11.65 -9.82
N GLY A 99 2.09 10.35 -9.69
CA GLY A 99 1.07 9.77 -8.81
C GLY A 99 1.34 10.07 -7.32
N GLN A 100 2.55 9.76 -6.84
CA GLN A 100 2.91 9.93 -5.43
C GLN A 100 2.88 11.39 -4.98
N ALA A 101 3.28 12.34 -5.83
CA ALA A 101 3.29 13.76 -5.49
C ALA A 101 1.86 14.32 -5.31
N ARG A 102 0.91 13.89 -6.15
CA ARG A 102 -0.50 14.25 -6.00
C ARG A 102 -1.10 13.64 -4.74
N TYR A 103 -0.76 12.39 -4.45
CA TYR A 103 -1.20 11.72 -3.23
C TYR A 103 -0.71 12.45 -1.97
N LEU A 104 0.58 12.80 -1.91
CA LEU A 104 1.17 13.58 -0.81
C LEU A 104 0.55 14.99 -0.71
N CYS A 105 0.23 15.64 -1.82
CA CYS A 105 -0.45 16.94 -1.82
C CYS A 105 -1.83 16.85 -1.17
N VAL A 106 -2.60 15.78 -1.43
CA VAL A 106 -3.92 15.58 -0.82
C VAL A 106 -3.78 15.33 0.69
N ILE A 107 -2.79 14.54 1.11
CA ILE A 107 -2.47 14.32 2.54
C ILE A 107 -2.03 15.64 3.21
N GLY A 108 -1.25 16.47 2.51
CA GLY A 108 -0.83 17.78 2.98
C GLY A 108 -1.99 18.75 3.14
N ARG A 109 -2.99 18.71 2.24
CA ARG A 109 -4.22 19.51 2.39
C ARG A 109 -5.03 19.09 3.61
N ALA A 110 -5.00 17.81 3.96
CA ALA A 110 -5.56 17.29 5.21
C ALA A 110 -4.71 17.63 6.46
N ARG A 111 -3.63 18.41 6.33
CA ARG A 111 -2.71 18.85 7.41
C ARG A 111 -2.06 17.72 8.21
N LEU A 112 -2.05 16.51 7.65
CA LEU A 112 -1.38 15.32 8.21
C LEU A 112 0.14 15.35 8.03
N VAL A 113 0.62 16.13 7.06
CA VAL A 113 2.03 16.39 6.75
C VAL A 113 2.23 17.91 6.57
N PRO A 114 3.48 18.42 6.63
CA PRO A 114 3.77 19.85 6.52
C PRO A 114 3.06 20.53 5.36
N SER A 115 2.37 21.64 5.66
CA SER A 115 1.55 22.40 4.70
C SER A 115 2.34 22.93 3.50
N TRP A 116 3.67 23.04 3.61
CA TRP A 116 4.53 23.35 2.46
C TRP A 116 4.31 22.34 1.31
N LEU A 117 4.14 21.05 1.63
CA LEU A 117 4.01 19.97 0.65
C LEU A 117 2.67 20.01 -0.08
N ALA A 118 1.67 20.70 0.49
CA ALA A 118 0.37 20.92 -0.13
C ALA A 118 0.36 22.08 -1.13
N LYS A 119 1.43 22.89 -1.19
CA LYS A 119 1.50 24.08 -2.06
C LYS A 119 1.69 23.66 -3.52
N VAL A 120 0.73 24.04 -4.35
CA VAL A 120 0.73 23.80 -5.79
C VAL A 120 1.29 25.03 -6.51
N HIS A 121 2.13 24.82 -7.53
CA HIS A 121 2.69 25.92 -8.30
C HIS A 121 1.61 26.56 -9.21
N PRO A 122 1.42 27.89 -9.19
CA PRO A 122 0.27 28.54 -9.84
C PRO A 122 0.28 28.44 -11.37
N SER A 123 1.45 28.35 -12.00
CA SER A 123 1.55 28.31 -13.47
C SER A 123 1.44 26.90 -14.06
N THR A 124 1.81 25.86 -13.32
CA THR A 124 1.88 24.47 -13.83
C THR A 124 0.76 23.59 -13.27
N GLY A 125 0.09 24.02 -12.20
CA GLY A 125 -0.93 23.22 -11.51
C GLY A 125 -0.38 21.95 -10.85
N THR A 126 0.94 21.81 -10.74
CA THR A 126 1.62 20.63 -10.20
C THR A 126 2.22 20.91 -8.81
N PRO A 127 2.17 19.93 -7.88
CA PRO A 127 2.75 20.06 -6.54
C PRO A 127 4.28 19.85 -6.58
N LEU A 128 5.01 20.84 -7.11
CA LEU A 128 6.46 20.75 -7.34
C LEU A 128 7.25 20.41 -6.06
N ASN A 129 6.88 21.02 -4.92
CA ASN A 129 7.54 20.79 -3.64
C ASN A 129 7.42 19.34 -3.17
N ALA A 130 6.25 18.72 -3.38
CA ALA A 130 6.02 17.33 -3.04
C ALA A 130 6.82 16.39 -3.97
N THR A 131 6.87 16.70 -5.27
CA THR A 131 7.65 15.93 -6.25
C THR A 131 9.14 15.96 -5.93
N LEU A 132 9.70 17.13 -5.64
CA LEU A 132 11.12 17.28 -5.32
C LEU A 132 11.48 16.57 -4.01
N PHE A 133 10.66 16.73 -2.97
CA PHE A 133 10.88 16.07 -1.69
C PHE A 133 10.85 14.54 -1.82
N LEU A 134 9.80 13.98 -2.43
CA LEU A 134 9.68 12.53 -2.62
C LEU A 134 10.77 11.98 -3.54
N GLY A 135 11.11 12.71 -4.61
CA GLY A 135 12.20 12.32 -5.51
C GLY A 135 13.55 12.26 -4.81
N LEU A 136 13.84 13.24 -3.95
CA LEU A 136 15.07 13.25 -3.18
C LEU A 136 15.10 12.10 -2.16
N CYS A 137 13.98 11.81 -1.49
CA CYS A 137 13.86 10.64 -0.61
C CYS A 137 14.07 9.33 -1.37
N THR A 138 13.40 9.14 -2.51
CA THR A 138 13.57 7.97 -3.38
C THR A 138 15.00 7.82 -3.84
N ALA A 139 15.64 8.89 -4.32
CA ALA A 139 17.03 8.87 -4.77
C ALA A 139 17.99 8.49 -3.64
N SER A 140 17.76 9.01 -2.43
CA SER A 140 18.57 8.69 -1.26
C SER A 140 18.44 7.21 -0.88
N ILE A 141 17.20 6.68 -0.85
CA ILE A 141 16.95 5.26 -0.54
C ILE A 141 17.56 4.35 -1.61
N ALA A 142 17.42 4.73 -2.89
CA ALA A 142 18.01 4.04 -4.03
C ALA A 142 19.55 4.12 -4.08
N LEU A 143 20.16 5.05 -3.35
CA LEU A 143 21.61 5.14 -3.24
C LEU A 143 22.13 4.28 -2.07
N PHE A 144 21.47 4.33 -0.91
CA PHE A 144 22.01 3.74 0.33
C PHE A 144 21.52 2.33 0.70
N THR A 145 20.44 1.82 0.11
CA THR A 145 19.86 0.51 0.50
C THR A 145 20.44 -0.61 -0.39
N GLU A 146 20.01 -1.87 -0.39
CA GLU A 146 20.32 -2.82 -1.49
C GLU A 146 19.03 -3.21 -2.22
N LEU A 147 19.09 -3.59 -3.50
CA LEU A 147 17.88 -3.89 -4.29
C LEU A 147 17.02 -4.98 -3.63
N ASP A 148 17.66 -6.08 -3.20
CA ASP A 148 16.96 -7.19 -2.53
C ASP A 148 16.26 -6.75 -1.25
N ILE A 149 16.88 -5.85 -0.48
CA ILE A 149 16.30 -5.28 0.73
C ILE A 149 15.07 -4.42 0.38
N ILE A 150 15.15 -3.62 -0.68
CA ILE A 150 14.03 -2.77 -1.11
C ILE A 150 12.87 -3.64 -1.63
N ILE A 151 13.15 -4.65 -2.46
CA ILE A 151 12.11 -5.55 -3.00
C ILE A 151 11.38 -6.27 -1.85
N GLU A 152 12.12 -6.78 -0.85
CA GLU A 152 11.53 -7.39 0.32
C GLU A 152 10.61 -6.42 1.11
N LEU A 153 11.02 -5.14 1.24
CA LEU A 153 10.22 -4.10 1.90
C LEU A 153 8.96 -3.72 1.10
N VAL A 154 9.05 -3.66 -0.24
CA VAL A 154 7.90 -3.40 -1.11
C VAL A 154 6.93 -4.58 -1.05
N SER A 155 7.42 -5.82 -1.12
CA SER A 155 6.58 -7.02 -1.06
C SER A 155 5.83 -7.12 0.27
N ILE A 156 6.48 -6.92 1.42
CA ILE A 156 5.76 -6.96 2.70
C ILE A 156 4.72 -5.82 2.80
N GLY A 157 5.05 -4.62 2.31
CA GLY A 157 4.17 -3.46 2.30
C GLY A 157 2.91 -3.68 1.46
N THR A 158 3.08 -4.08 0.19
CA THR A 158 1.99 -4.38 -0.76
C THR A 158 1.03 -5.44 -0.21
N LEU A 159 1.57 -6.56 0.29
CA LEU A 159 0.79 -7.65 0.87
C LEU A 159 0.00 -7.19 2.11
N MET A 160 0.59 -6.30 2.93
CA MET A 160 -0.11 -5.73 4.08
C MET A 160 -1.25 -4.80 3.65
N VAL A 161 -1.06 -3.93 2.65
CA VAL A 161 -2.14 -3.06 2.14
C VAL A 161 -3.28 -3.91 1.60
N PHE A 162 -2.98 -4.91 0.75
CA PHE A 162 -4.02 -5.78 0.19
C PHE A 162 -4.73 -6.58 1.26
N TYR A 163 -4.02 -7.07 2.27
CA TYR A 163 -4.62 -7.72 3.44
C TYR A 163 -5.57 -6.76 4.19
N LEU A 164 -5.13 -5.53 4.48
CA LEU A 164 -5.96 -4.52 5.17
C LEU A 164 -7.18 -4.12 4.36
N VAL A 165 -7.02 -3.92 3.05
CA VAL A 165 -8.12 -3.57 2.13
C VAL A 165 -9.14 -4.69 2.05
N ALA A 166 -8.70 -5.95 1.91
CA ALA A 166 -9.61 -7.10 1.88
C ALA A 166 -10.41 -7.25 3.19
N ASN A 167 -9.75 -7.08 4.34
CA ASN A 167 -10.42 -7.05 5.65
C ASN A 167 -11.41 -5.88 5.74
N ALA A 168 -11.01 -4.68 5.31
CA ALA A 168 -11.85 -3.48 5.34
C ALA A 168 -13.08 -3.59 4.43
N LEU A 169 -12.96 -4.23 3.27
CA LEU A 169 -14.08 -4.45 2.35
C LEU A 169 -15.16 -5.36 2.97
N ILE A 170 -14.75 -6.47 3.58
CA ILE A 170 -15.67 -7.37 4.30
C ILE A 170 -16.29 -6.64 5.49
N TYR A 171 -15.46 -5.99 6.33
CA TYR A 171 -15.93 -5.26 7.49
C TYR A 171 -16.95 -4.18 7.10
N ARG A 172 -16.64 -3.34 6.11
CA ARG A 172 -17.53 -2.24 5.67
C ARG A 172 -18.86 -2.77 5.14
N ARG A 173 -18.86 -3.82 4.30
CA ARG A 173 -20.10 -4.35 3.72
C ARG A 173 -21.02 -4.93 4.79
N TYR A 174 -20.48 -5.69 5.73
CA TYR A 174 -21.30 -6.40 6.72
C TYR A 174 -21.60 -5.58 7.97
N SER A 175 -20.72 -4.63 8.34
CA SER A 175 -21.00 -3.68 9.43
C SER A 175 -22.07 -2.67 9.05
N ILE A 176 -22.06 -2.14 7.81
CA ILE A 176 -23.08 -1.17 7.38
C ILE A 176 -24.46 -1.84 7.30
N THR A 177 -24.53 -3.10 6.86
CA THR A 177 -25.78 -3.87 6.80
C THR A 177 -26.38 -4.16 8.19
N GLN A 178 -25.55 -4.20 9.24
CA GLN A 178 -25.99 -4.51 10.61
C GLN A 178 -26.45 -3.29 11.41
N ASN A 179 -26.05 -2.07 11.04
CA ASN A 179 -26.37 -0.83 11.79
C ASN A 179 -27.86 -0.43 11.78
N THR A 180 -28.74 -1.18 11.12
CA THR A 180 -30.20 -0.96 11.18
C THR A 180 -30.80 -1.43 12.52
N HIS A 181 -30.11 -2.26 13.28
CA HIS A 181 -30.45 -2.61 14.67
C HIS A 181 -29.16 -2.59 15.50
N ASN A 182 -29.19 -2.01 16.71
CA ASN A 182 -28.06 -1.75 17.62
C ASN A 182 -27.20 -2.96 18.09
N ALA A 183 -27.04 -4.01 17.28
CA ALA A 183 -26.17 -5.15 17.55
C ALA A 183 -24.71 -4.80 17.20
N PRO A 184 -23.74 -5.12 18.06
CA PRO A 184 -22.33 -4.88 17.77
C PRO A 184 -21.87 -5.75 16.58
N PRO A 185 -20.92 -5.27 15.74
CA PRO A 185 -20.40 -5.98 14.56
C PRO A 185 -19.48 -7.17 14.92
N LEU A 186 -19.70 -7.78 16.08
CA LEU A 186 -18.84 -8.79 16.69
C LEU A 186 -18.74 -10.05 15.82
N TYR A 187 -19.84 -10.48 15.19
CA TYR A 187 -19.84 -11.66 14.33
C TYR A 187 -18.93 -11.49 13.11
N THR A 188 -18.92 -10.31 12.50
CA THR A 188 -18.05 -10.00 11.35
C THR A 188 -16.58 -9.93 11.78
N LEU A 189 -16.29 -9.34 12.94
CA LEU A 189 -14.92 -9.30 13.48
C LEU A 189 -14.41 -10.70 13.85
N LEU A 190 -15.25 -11.52 14.49
CA LEU A 190 -14.92 -12.91 14.82
C LEU A 190 -14.64 -13.70 13.55
N PHE A 191 -15.47 -13.57 12.52
CA PHE A 191 -15.24 -14.20 11.21
C PHE A 191 -13.88 -13.81 10.63
N LEU A 192 -13.55 -12.52 10.57
CA LEU A 192 -12.27 -12.04 10.04
C LEU A 192 -11.07 -12.55 10.83
N PHE A 193 -11.19 -12.62 12.16
CA PHE A 193 -10.17 -13.17 13.03
C PHE A 193 -9.96 -14.67 12.78
N LEU A 194 -11.02 -15.46 12.75
CA LEU A 194 -10.95 -16.90 12.46
C LEU A 194 -10.39 -17.18 11.06
N LEU A 195 -10.80 -16.40 10.06
CA LEU A 195 -10.32 -16.53 8.69
C LEU A 195 -8.81 -16.29 8.59
N SER A 196 -8.33 -15.22 9.24
CA SER A 196 -6.91 -14.87 9.27
C SER A 196 -6.08 -15.89 10.03
N LEU A 197 -6.60 -16.40 11.16
CA LEU A 197 -5.96 -17.45 11.95
C LEU A 197 -5.86 -18.77 11.17
N SER A 198 -6.93 -19.19 10.49
CA SER A 198 -6.93 -20.40 9.65
C SER A 198 -5.91 -20.31 8.51
N SER A 199 -5.78 -19.14 7.89
CA SER A 199 -4.78 -18.92 6.84
C SER A 199 -3.35 -18.93 7.39
N LEU A 200 -3.13 -18.35 8.58
CA LEU A 200 -1.84 -18.37 9.25
C LEU A 200 -1.44 -19.81 9.63
N CYS A 201 -2.37 -20.60 10.16
CA CYS A 201 -2.15 -22.02 10.46
C CYS A 201 -1.81 -22.84 9.20
N PHE A 202 -2.55 -22.65 8.11
CA PHE A 202 -2.24 -23.28 6.81
C PHE A 202 -0.80 -22.97 6.38
N SER A 203 -0.40 -21.70 6.50
CA SER A 203 0.90 -21.26 6.04
C SER A 203 2.05 -21.74 6.92
N LEU A 204 1.85 -21.78 8.24
CA LEU A 204 2.81 -22.39 9.16
C LEU A 204 2.94 -23.89 8.90
N SER A 205 1.84 -24.60 8.64
CA SER A 205 1.90 -26.02 8.28
C SER A 205 2.71 -26.28 7.01
N TRP A 206 2.58 -25.42 6.00
CA TRP A 206 3.41 -25.48 4.80
C TRP A 206 4.90 -25.30 5.12
N LYS A 207 5.24 -24.30 5.95
CA LYS A 207 6.63 -23.97 6.29
C LYS A 207 7.34 -25.05 7.12
N PHE A 208 6.62 -25.71 8.03
CA PHE A 208 7.19 -26.76 8.89
C PHE A 208 7.26 -28.14 8.21
N ASN A 209 6.95 -28.23 6.91
CA ASN A 209 6.87 -29.49 6.15
C ASN A 209 6.07 -30.57 6.91
N GLN A 210 5.01 -30.12 7.60
CA GLN A 210 4.07 -30.98 8.31
C GLN A 210 3.30 -31.83 7.30
N GLN A 211 2.74 -32.96 7.75
CA GLN A 211 2.10 -33.94 6.87
C GLN A 211 1.07 -33.26 5.95
N TRP A 212 0.98 -33.72 4.69
CA TRP A 212 0.04 -33.22 3.67
C TRP A 212 -1.42 -33.13 4.16
N TRP A 213 -1.80 -33.98 5.11
CA TRP A 213 -3.10 -33.98 5.79
C TRP A 213 -3.41 -32.67 6.52
N GLY A 214 -2.41 -32.05 7.16
CA GLY A 214 -2.59 -30.75 7.83
C GLY A 214 -2.94 -29.64 6.85
N LEU A 215 -2.36 -29.68 5.66
CA LEU A 215 -2.65 -28.71 4.59
C LEU A 215 -4.10 -28.79 4.12
N LEU A 216 -4.59 -30.02 3.91
CA LEU A 216 -5.98 -30.28 3.55
C LEU A 216 -6.94 -29.85 4.67
N LEU A 217 -6.59 -30.10 5.92
CA LEU A 217 -7.40 -29.72 7.08
C LEU A 217 -7.56 -28.20 7.18
N PHE A 218 -6.46 -27.44 7.19
CA PHE A 218 -6.54 -25.98 7.31
C PHE A 218 -7.14 -25.31 6.06
N GLY A 219 -6.92 -25.88 4.87
CA GLY A 219 -7.58 -25.44 3.64
C GLY A 219 -9.09 -25.69 3.69
N ALA A 220 -9.52 -26.86 4.17
CA ALA A 220 -10.93 -27.16 4.37
C ALA A 220 -11.57 -26.24 5.42
N LEU A 221 -10.89 -25.98 6.55
CA LEU A 221 -11.36 -25.04 7.58
C LEU A 221 -11.58 -23.62 7.01
N PHE A 222 -10.68 -23.14 6.17
CA PHE A 222 -10.84 -21.85 5.51
C PHE A 222 -12.12 -21.79 4.65
N ILE A 223 -12.38 -22.85 3.88
CA ILE A 223 -13.58 -22.96 3.03
C ILE A 223 -14.85 -23.06 3.90
N THR A 224 -14.83 -23.87 4.96
CA THR A 224 -16.00 -24.03 5.84
C THR A 224 -16.32 -22.76 6.60
N ILE A 225 -15.31 -22.03 7.10
CA ILE A 225 -15.50 -20.72 7.76
C ILE A 225 -16.13 -19.72 6.78
N THR A 226 -15.63 -19.66 5.55
CA THR A 226 -16.16 -18.75 4.51
C THR A 226 -17.60 -19.12 4.10
N ALA A 227 -17.88 -20.42 3.93
CA ALA A 227 -19.22 -20.91 3.61
C ALA A 227 -20.22 -20.70 4.76
N PHE A 228 -19.79 -20.94 6.01
CA PHE A 228 -20.61 -20.71 7.19
C PHE A 228 -20.98 -19.22 7.33
N PHE A 229 -20.00 -18.33 7.14
CA PHE A 229 -20.26 -16.89 7.17
C PHE A 229 -21.22 -16.46 6.05
N GLN A 230 -21.07 -17.00 4.84
CA GLN A 230 -22.01 -16.76 3.74
C GLN A 230 -23.43 -17.22 4.10
N LEU A 231 -23.58 -18.37 4.77
CA LEU A 231 -24.87 -18.87 5.23
C LEU A 231 -25.47 -17.93 6.28
N VAL A 232 -24.70 -17.53 7.30
CA VAL A 232 -25.17 -16.60 8.35
C VAL A 232 -25.64 -15.28 7.74
N VAL A 233 -24.89 -14.73 6.77
CA VAL A 233 -25.26 -13.52 6.04
C VAL A 233 -26.56 -13.71 5.26
N VAL A 234 -26.72 -14.81 4.52
CA VAL A 234 -27.93 -15.10 3.74
C VAL A 234 -29.14 -15.26 4.67
N MET A 235 -28.98 -15.91 5.82
CA MET A 235 -30.06 -16.08 6.81
C MET A 235 -30.47 -14.75 7.44
N HIS A 236 -29.50 -13.89 7.78
CA HIS A 236 -29.76 -12.56 8.32
C HIS A 236 -30.41 -11.65 7.27
N TYR A 237 -29.92 -11.70 6.02
CA TYR A 237 -30.50 -10.98 4.90
C TYR A 237 -31.94 -11.43 4.61
N ASN A 238 -32.22 -12.73 4.58
CA ASN A 238 -33.57 -13.24 4.36
C ASN A 238 -34.52 -12.89 5.52
N SER A 239 -34.06 -12.93 6.77
CA SER A 239 -34.86 -12.50 7.93
C SER A 239 -35.20 -11.01 7.88
N ASN A 240 -34.23 -10.16 7.54
CA ASN A 240 -34.45 -8.72 7.43
C ASN A 240 -35.22 -8.34 6.15
N LYS A 241 -35.09 -9.11 5.07
CA LYS A 241 -35.85 -8.90 3.83
C LYS A 241 -37.35 -9.02 4.10
N VAL A 242 -37.79 -10.00 4.89
CA VAL A 242 -39.20 -10.15 5.30
C VAL A 242 -39.72 -8.89 6.01
N VAL A 243 -38.89 -8.27 6.85
CA VAL A 243 -39.22 -7.01 7.56
C VAL A 243 -39.18 -5.79 6.62
N ILE A 244 -38.18 -5.70 5.74
CA ILE A 244 -37.97 -4.55 4.85
C ILE A 244 -38.98 -4.53 3.69
N THR A 245 -39.50 -5.67 3.23
CA THR A 245 -40.61 -5.72 2.24
C THR A 245 -41.89 -5.05 2.71
N LEU A 246 -42.04 -4.75 4.00
CA LEU A 246 -43.17 -3.99 4.52
C LEU A 246 -42.96 -2.46 4.49
N THR A 247 -41.75 -1.95 4.20
CA THR A 247 -41.45 -0.52 4.44
C THR A 247 -40.65 0.24 3.39
N GLN A 248 -39.92 -0.36 2.43
CA GLN A 248 -39.30 0.48 1.37
C GLN A 248 -38.92 -0.27 0.08
N GLN A 249 -39.32 0.31 -1.06
CA GLN A 249 -38.79 0.09 -2.41
C GLN A 249 -37.45 0.83 -2.54
N ASP A 250 -36.34 0.10 -2.65
CA ASP A 250 -35.26 0.30 -3.63
C ASP A 250 -34.07 -0.63 -3.33
N PRO A 251 -33.69 -1.55 -4.23
CA PRO A 251 -32.55 -2.44 -4.02
C PRO A 251 -31.22 -1.72 -4.33
N PRO A 252 -30.20 -1.75 -3.45
CA PRO A 252 -28.88 -1.24 -3.79
C PRO A 252 -28.23 -2.12 -4.87
N HIS A 253 -28.14 -1.56 -6.08
CA HIS A 253 -27.84 -2.22 -7.35
C HIS A 253 -26.35 -2.60 -7.59
N TRP A 254 -25.53 -2.71 -6.54
CA TRP A 254 -24.11 -3.04 -6.65
C TRP A 254 -23.76 -4.33 -5.91
N LEU A 255 -24.27 -5.45 -6.43
CA LEU A 255 -23.90 -6.79 -5.98
C LEU A 255 -22.60 -7.20 -6.69
N VAL A 256 -21.45 -6.98 -6.04
CA VAL A 256 -20.20 -7.61 -6.50
C VAL A 256 -20.41 -9.14 -6.52
N PRO A 257 -20.38 -9.79 -7.70
CA PRO A 257 -20.53 -11.24 -7.79
C PRO A 257 -19.35 -11.89 -7.06
N PHE A 258 -19.60 -12.95 -6.28
CA PHE A 258 -18.59 -13.67 -5.46
C PHE A 258 -18.14 -13.02 -4.14
N MET A 259 -18.81 -11.99 -3.64
CA MET A 259 -18.62 -11.60 -2.23
C MET A 259 -19.22 -12.66 -1.31
N PRO A 260 -18.54 -13.18 -0.25
CA PRO A 260 -17.23 -12.80 0.34
C PRO A 260 -16.03 -13.63 -0.13
N TRP A 261 -16.20 -14.59 -1.03
CA TRP A 261 -15.14 -15.51 -1.48
C TRP A 261 -13.93 -14.80 -2.09
N SER A 262 -14.14 -13.80 -2.94
CA SER A 262 -13.03 -13.07 -3.58
C SER A 262 -12.13 -12.32 -2.57
N PRO A 263 -12.68 -11.47 -1.68
CA PRO A 263 -11.89 -10.87 -0.60
C PRO A 263 -11.27 -11.89 0.37
N ALA A 264 -11.98 -12.98 0.68
CA ALA A 264 -11.45 -14.03 1.54
C ALA A 264 -10.21 -14.71 0.93
N LEU A 265 -10.25 -15.04 -0.37
CA LEU A 265 -9.11 -15.59 -1.09
C LEU A 265 -7.91 -14.63 -1.09
N SER A 266 -8.17 -13.32 -1.24
CA SER A 266 -7.13 -12.31 -1.12
C SER A 266 -6.48 -12.30 0.26
N ILE A 267 -7.26 -12.40 1.35
CA ILE A 267 -6.72 -12.53 2.71
C ILE A 267 -5.81 -13.76 2.81
N PHE A 268 -6.28 -14.91 2.31
CA PHE A 268 -5.53 -16.15 2.35
C PHE A 268 -4.18 -16.06 1.62
N LEU A 269 -4.20 -15.56 0.38
CA LEU A 269 -2.97 -15.44 -0.43
C LEU A 269 -1.99 -14.44 0.18
N ASN A 270 -2.48 -13.30 0.69
CA ASN A 270 -1.61 -12.30 1.31
C ASN A 270 -0.94 -12.84 2.58
N VAL A 271 -1.68 -13.54 3.44
CA VAL A 271 -1.11 -14.15 4.65
C VAL A 271 -0.12 -15.25 4.28
N PHE A 272 -0.45 -16.09 3.30
CA PHE A 272 0.45 -17.14 2.81
C PHE A 272 1.78 -16.55 2.34
N LEU A 273 1.73 -15.61 1.38
CA LEU A 273 2.93 -14.95 0.84
C LEU A 273 3.71 -14.20 1.92
N MET A 274 3.02 -13.56 2.86
CA MET A 274 3.67 -12.84 3.95
C MET A 274 4.53 -13.78 4.82
N THR A 275 4.08 -15.00 5.12
CA THR A 275 4.90 -15.96 5.90
C THR A 275 6.08 -16.58 5.15
N THR A 276 6.07 -16.51 3.81
CA THR A 276 7.21 -16.96 2.98
C THR A 276 8.36 -15.97 2.96
N LEU A 277 8.13 -14.71 3.37
CA LEU A 277 9.16 -13.69 3.47
C LEU A 277 10.10 -13.92 4.67
N LYS A 278 11.31 -13.34 4.58
CA LYS A 278 12.33 -13.44 5.63
C LYS A 278 11.90 -12.67 6.88
N LEU A 279 12.27 -13.18 8.06
CA LEU A 279 11.96 -12.52 9.33
C LEU A 279 12.62 -11.13 9.45
N LEU A 280 13.81 -10.96 8.84
CA LEU A 280 14.50 -9.67 8.80
C LEU A 280 13.68 -8.59 8.08
N SER A 281 12.89 -8.96 7.07
CA SER A 281 12.03 -8.04 6.33
C SER A 281 10.93 -7.48 7.25
N PHE A 282 10.36 -8.32 8.14
CA PHE A 282 9.39 -7.88 9.15
C PHE A 282 9.99 -6.90 10.16
N GLN A 283 11.22 -7.16 10.64
CA GLN A 283 11.88 -6.26 11.58
C GLN A 283 12.13 -4.88 10.96
N ARG A 284 12.66 -4.85 9.72
CA ARG A 284 12.90 -3.60 8.98
C ARG A 284 11.61 -2.84 8.72
N PHE A 285 10.55 -3.54 8.30
CA PHE A 285 9.23 -2.96 8.10
C PHE A 285 8.63 -2.40 9.40
N ALA A 286 8.77 -3.11 10.52
CA ALA A 286 8.27 -2.67 11.82
C ALA A 286 8.98 -1.41 12.32
N ILE A 287 10.32 -1.32 12.17
CA ILE A 287 11.09 -0.12 12.53
C ILE A 287 10.59 1.08 11.73
N TRP A 288 10.43 0.91 10.42
CA TRP A 288 9.93 1.97 9.54
C TRP A 288 8.49 2.38 9.85
N SER A 289 7.61 1.41 10.07
CA SER A 289 6.21 1.67 10.46
C SER A 289 6.13 2.41 11.79
N CYS A 290 6.99 2.08 12.75
CA CYS A 290 7.12 2.80 14.01
C CYS A 290 7.52 4.27 13.78
N PHE A 291 8.52 4.53 12.93
CA PHE A 291 8.95 5.90 12.59
C PHE A 291 7.81 6.73 11.98
N ILE A 292 7.05 6.17 11.04
CA ILE A 292 5.90 6.84 10.40
C ILE A 292 4.79 7.12 11.42
N THR A 293 4.53 6.15 12.30
CA THR A 293 3.55 6.29 13.39
C THR A 293 3.96 7.39 14.36
N LEU A 294 5.24 7.44 14.71
CA LEU A 294 5.78 8.48 15.59
C LEU A 294 5.62 9.86 14.94
N PHE A 295 5.98 10.00 13.66
CA PHE A 295 5.78 11.23 12.92
C PHE A 295 4.31 11.66 12.88
N TYR A 296 3.39 10.71 12.67
CA TYR A 296 1.95 10.97 12.72
C TYR A 296 1.49 11.51 14.07
N VAL A 297 1.89 10.84 15.16
CA VAL A 297 1.45 11.22 16.51
C VAL A 297 2.03 12.58 16.91
N LEU A 298 3.30 12.84 16.58
CA LEU A 298 3.95 14.09 16.94
C LEU A 298 3.48 15.27 16.08
N TYR A 299 3.38 15.08 14.77
CA TYR A 299 3.06 16.16 13.83
C TYR A 299 1.60 16.13 13.40
N GLY A 300 1.14 15.01 12.83
CA GLY A 300 -0.18 14.90 12.20
C GLY A 300 -1.33 15.15 13.18
N VAL A 301 -1.28 14.51 14.35
CA VAL A 301 -2.31 14.68 15.39
C VAL A 301 -2.31 16.12 15.92
N HIS A 302 -1.15 16.67 16.27
CA HIS A 302 -1.05 18.03 16.80
C HIS A 302 -1.50 19.10 15.79
N SER A 303 -1.08 18.96 14.53
CA SER A 303 -1.46 19.85 13.42
C SER A 303 -2.97 19.80 13.12
N THR A 304 -3.57 18.61 13.22
CA THR A 304 -5.02 18.44 13.00
C THR A 304 -5.83 19.12 14.12
N TYR A 305 -5.42 18.95 15.39
CA TYR A 305 -6.08 19.63 16.52
C TYR A 305 -5.98 21.15 16.42
N GLN A 306 -4.78 21.69 16.10
CA GLN A 306 -4.61 23.14 15.89
C GLN A 306 -5.49 23.67 14.76
N ALA A 307 -5.71 22.88 13.70
CA ALA A 307 -6.58 23.26 12.59
C ALA A 307 -8.04 23.40 13.02
N GLU A 308 -8.53 22.43 13.79
CA GLU A 308 -9.90 22.41 14.30
C GLU A 308 -10.14 23.58 15.27
N GLU A 309 -9.17 23.90 16.12
CA GLU A 309 -9.26 25.02 17.05
C GLU A 309 -9.36 26.38 16.33
N ILE A 310 -8.55 26.59 15.28
CA ILE A 310 -8.60 27.80 14.44
C ILE A 310 -9.94 27.90 13.69
N GLU A 311 -10.45 26.80 13.15
CA GLU A 311 -11.75 26.76 12.47
C GLU A 311 -12.88 27.14 13.45
N MET A 312 -12.88 26.56 14.65
CA MET A 312 -13.86 26.87 15.70
C MET A 312 -13.79 28.33 16.13
N MET A 313 -12.58 28.88 16.35
CA MET A 313 -12.41 30.30 16.65
C MET A 313 -12.94 31.21 15.53
N THR A 314 -12.74 30.83 14.27
CA THR A 314 -13.22 31.59 13.11
C THR A 314 -14.74 31.56 13.02
N ILE A 315 -15.37 30.41 13.27
CA ILE A 315 -16.84 30.27 13.31
C ILE A 315 -17.42 31.11 14.45
N VAL A 316 -16.85 31.04 15.65
CA VAL A 316 -17.31 31.85 16.80
C VAL A 316 -17.17 33.35 16.50
N ASN A 317 -16.06 33.78 15.92
CA ASN A 317 -15.85 35.19 15.57
C ASN A 317 -16.80 35.66 14.46
N ASN A 318 -17.07 34.83 13.44
CA ASN A 318 -18.03 35.15 12.38
C ASN A 318 -19.47 35.20 12.92
N ASN A 319 -19.85 34.28 13.80
CA ASN A 319 -21.18 34.28 14.43
C ASN A 319 -21.40 35.52 15.30
N ASN A 320 -20.35 36.00 15.98
CA ASN A 320 -20.41 37.24 16.77
C ASN A 320 -20.52 38.50 15.89
N ASN A 321 -19.97 38.47 14.68
CA ASN A 321 -19.95 39.63 13.78
C ASN A 321 -21.12 39.64 12.77
N ASN A 322 -21.73 38.50 12.45
CA ASN A 322 -22.89 38.39 11.53
C ASN A 322 -23.74 37.13 11.83
N PRO A 323 -24.79 37.24 12.68
CA PRO A 323 -25.56 36.07 13.15
C PRO A 323 -26.37 35.36 12.05
N SER A 324 -26.65 36.01 10.90
CA SER A 324 -27.39 35.41 9.77
C SER A 324 -26.54 34.45 8.91
N SER A 325 -25.23 34.35 9.14
CA SER A 325 -24.31 33.48 8.38
C SER A 325 -24.00 32.15 9.08
N ALA A 326 -24.46 31.99 10.32
CA ALA A 326 -24.23 30.81 11.16
C ALA A 326 -25.05 29.60 10.68
N GLU A 327 -26.31 29.83 10.27
CA GLU A 327 -27.24 28.76 9.85
C GLU A 327 -26.80 28.08 8.54
N SER A 328 -26.23 28.83 7.58
CA SER A 328 -25.76 28.25 6.31
C SER A 328 -24.50 27.38 6.47
N ASN A 329 -23.60 27.75 7.38
CA ASN A 329 -22.37 26.99 7.62
C ASN A 329 -22.62 25.72 8.44
N LEU A 330 -23.60 25.73 9.35
CA LEU A 330 -24.03 24.53 10.07
C LEU A 330 -24.68 23.52 9.12
N GLN A 331 -25.52 23.98 8.18
CA GLN A 331 -26.14 23.12 7.17
C GLN A 331 -25.11 22.48 6.23
N ALA A 332 -24.09 23.23 5.79
CA ALA A 332 -23.01 22.69 4.97
C ALA A 332 -22.15 21.63 5.69
N LYS A 333 -21.92 21.78 7.01
CA LYS A 333 -21.14 20.81 7.80
C LYS A 333 -21.92 19.50 8.06
N VAL A 334 -23.25 19.56 8.11
CA VAL A 334 -24.12 18.37 8.20
C VAL A 334 -24.16 17.63 6.85
N GLU A 335 -24.22 18.34 5.72
CA GLU A 335 -24.20 17.69 4.39
C GLU A 335 -22.88 16.98 4.08
N ILE A 336 -21.73 17.51 4.53
CA ILE A 336 -20.40 16.89 4.29
C ILE A 336 -20.17 15.62 5.14
N GLN A 337 -20.89 15.44 6.25
CA GLN A 337 -20.78 14.21 7.06
C GLN A 337 -21.74 13.08 6.63
N VAL A 338 -22.68 13.36 5.72
CA VAL A 338 -23.73 12.40 5.30
C VAL A 338 -23.46 11.80 3.90
N HIS A 339 -22.43 12.27 3.19
CA HIS A 339 -21.95 11.69 1.92
C HIS A 339 -20.52 11.18 2.03
#